data_AF-A0A7C1E1P6-F1
#
_entry.id   AF-A0A7C1E1P6-F1
#
_cell.length_a   1.000
_cell.length_b   1.000
_cell.length_c   1.000
_cell.angle_alpha   90.00
_cell.angle_beta   90.00
_cell.angle_gamma   90.00
#
_symmetry.space_group_name_H-M   'P 1'
#
loop_
_entity.id
_entity.type
_entity.pdbx_description
1 polymer ?
#
loop_
_entity_poly.entity_id
_entity_poly.type
_entity_poly.pdbx_seq_one_letter_code
_entity_poly.pdbx_strand_id
1 'polypeptide(L)'
;MRSRGFCHFIRLTCLSAILVCFAPTADAQKKNFRFNYYTSEDGLSQNMVDCIFQDSKGFMWFGTWNGLNRFDGYTFRTFTPGEKKGQRPGSIFIHDIAEDPYGNLWIGTADGLNVYLYEQDRFILYSHE
;
A
#
# COMPACT_ATOMS: atom_id res chain seq x y z
N MET A 1 55.23 52.92 1.39
CA MET A 1 55.02 52.02 0.25
C MET A 1 54.38 50.73 0.74
N ARG A 2 53.26 50.33 0.14
CA ARG A 2 52.29 49.32 0.58
C ARG A 2 52.87 47.90 0.49
N SER A 3 52.77 47.08 1.54
CA SER A 3 52.80 45.61 1.37
C SER A 3 52.19 44.80 2.52
N ARG A 4 52.05 45.36 3.73
CA ARG A 4 51.51 44.61 4.90
C ARG A 4 50.04 44.19 4.74
N GLY A 5 49.20 44.98 4.06
CA GLY A 5 47.79 44.63 3.82
C GLY A 5 47.58 43.51 2.80
N PHE A 6 48.51 43.36 1.84
CA PHE A 6 48.40 42.37 0.75
C PHE A 6 48.71 40.94 1.25
N CYS A 7 49.66 40.80 2.17
CA CYS A 7 50.03 39.50 2.75
C CYS A 7 48.95 38.95 3.71
N HIS A 8 48.26 39.81 4.47
CA HIS A 8 47.12 39.39 5.29
C HIS A 8 45.89 39.03 4.47
N PHE A 9 45.62 39.75 3.37
CA PHE A 9 44.52 39.42 2.47
C PHE A 9 44.71 38.05 1.81
N ILE A 10 45.91 37.76 1.30
CA ILE A 10 46.24 36.46 0.69
C ILE A 10 46.12 35.31 1.70
N ARG A 11 46.54 35.52 2.95
CA ARG A 11 46.42 34.51 4.02
C ARG A 11 44.97 34.23 4.40
N LEU A 12 44.11 35.25 4.48
CA LEU A 12 42.68 35.07 4.76
C LEU A 12 41.97 34.32 3.63
N THR A 13 42.28 34.66 2.37
CA THR A 13 41.68 33.99 1.20
C THR A 13 42.14 32.54 1.07
N CYS A 14 43.41 32.24 1.42
CA CYS A 14 43.90 30.86 1.45
C CYS A 14 43.23 30.04 2.56
N LEU A 15 43.03 30.60 3.76
CA LEU A 15 42.33 29.94 4.86
C LEU A 15 40.86 29.67 4.53
N SER A 16 40.16 30.63 3.89
CA SER A 16 38.78 30.42 3.43
C SER A 16 38.68 29.41 2.29
N ALA A 17 39.64 29.40 1.36
CA ALA A 17 39.67 28.43 0.26
C ALA A 17 39.90 27.00 0.77
N ILE A 18 40.75 26.81 1.78
CA ILE A 18 40.99 25.50 2.40
C ILE A 18 39.73 24.98 3.11
N LEU A 19 38.97 25.84 3.80
CA LEU A 19 37.71 25.46 4.44
C LEU A 19 36.61 25.03 3.45
N VAL A 20 36.59 25.61 2.25
CA VAL A 20 35.65 25.20 1.18
C VAL A 20 36.09 23.89 0.52
N CYS A 21 37.38 23.66 0.34
CA CYS A 21 37.90 22.42 -0.26
C CYS A 21 37.81 21.18 0.67
N PHE A 22 37.65 21.39 1.98
CA PHE A 22 37.48 20.31 2.97
C PHE A 22 36.07 20.22 3.55
N ALA A 23 35.09 20.92 2.98
CA ALA A 23 33.70 20.76 3.39
C ALA A 23 33.26 19.31 3.08
N PRO A 24 32.86 18.50 4.09
CA PRO A 24 32.34 17.17 3.82
C PRO A 24 31.08 17.32 2.96
N THR A 25 31.05 16.62 1.82
CA THR A 25 29.83 16.48 1.05
C THR A 25 28.81 15.76 1.91
N ALA A 26 27.70 16.42 2.22
CA ALA A 26 26.58 15.78 2.90
C ALA A 26 25.88 14.85 1.89
N ASP A 27 26.20 13.56 1.93
CA ASP A 27 25.43 12.55 1.23
C ASP A 27 24.07 12.36 1.92
N ALA A 28 22.99 12.38 1.13
CA ALA A 28 21.67 12.03 1.65
C ALA A 28 21.68 10.57 2.12
N GLN A 29 21.08 10.28 3.28
CA GLN A 29 21.01 8.90 3.75
C GLN A 29 20.19 8.04 2.78
N LYS A 30 20.82 7.02 2.20
CA LYS A 30 20.17 6.05 1.32
C LYS A 30 19.06 5.34 2.11
N LYS A 31 17.80 5.64 1.78
CA LYS A 31 16.65 5.00 2.40
C LYS A 31 16.57 3.55 1.92
N ASN A 32 16.93 2.61 2.80
CA ASN A 32 16.76 1.19 2.54
C ASN A 32 15.32 0.80 2.90
N PHE A 33 14.53 0.40 1.90
CA PHE A 33 13.21 -0.15 2.13
C PHE A 33 13.34 -1.65 2.44
N ARG A 34 12.66 -2.10 3.49
CA ARG A 34 12.45 -3.51 3.78
C ARG A 34 11.00 -3.83 3.49
N PHE A 35 10.77 -4.91 2.75
CA PHE A 35 9.43 -5.37 2.40
C PHE A 35 9.20 -6.75 3.03
N ASN A 36 8.02 -6.93 3.60
CA ASN A 36 7.49 -8.24 3.90
C ASN A 36 6.71 -8.71 2.69
N TYR A 37 6.79 -10.01 2.39
CA TYR A 37 6.10 -10.62 1.28
C TYR A 37 5.00 -11.52 1.83
N TYR A 38 3.80 -11.37 1.28
CA TYR A 38 2.66 -12.24 1.55
C TYR A 38 2.18 -12.78 0.22
N THR A 39 2.05 -14.10 0.15
CA THR A 39 1.72 -14.84 -1.05
C THR A 39 0.59 -15.82 -0.77
N SER A 40 0.27 -16.66 -1.75
CA SER A 40 -0.62 -17.79 -1.57
C SER A 40 -0.17 -18.78 -0.50
N GLU A 41 1.14 -18.87 -0.23
CA GLU A 41 1.67 -19.71 0.85
C GLU A 41 1.34 -19.16 2.24
N ASP A 42 1.07 -17.85 2.33
CA ASP A 42 0.75 -17.14 3.57
C ASP A 42 -0.77 -16.98 3.79
N GLY A 43 -1.59 -17.51 2.87
CA GLY A 43 -3.05 -17.52 2.96
C GLY A 43 -3.77 -16.56 2.02
N LEU A 44 -3.07 -15.80 1.18
CA LEU A 44 -3.70 -15.04 0.10
C LEU A 44 -4.35 -16.01 -0.90
N SER A 45 -5.55 -15.71 -1.42
CA SER A 45 -6.24 -16.65 -2.31
C SER A 45 -5.53 -16.85 -3.66
N GLN A 46 -4.83 -15.83 -4.17
CA GLN A 46 -4.01 -15.88 -5.37
C GLN A 46 -3.07 -14.66 -5.46
N ASN A 47 -1.92 -14.80 -6.12
CA ASN A 47 -0.81 -13.82 -6.11
C ASN A 47 -0.99 -12.56 -7.00
N MET A 48 -2.04 -12.49 -7.82
CA MET A 48 -2.39 -11.34 -8.64
C MET A 48 -3.42 -10.49 -7.89
N VAL A 49 -2.95 -9.42 -7.26
CA VAL A 49 -3.76 -8.46 -6.52
C VAL A 49 -4.11 -7.30 -7.45
N ASP A 50 -5.39 -7.09 -7.70
CA ASP A 50 -5.91 -6.01 -8.56
C ASP A 50 -6.25 -4.75 -7.77
N CYS A 51 -6.71 -4.91 -6.52
CA CYS A 51 -7.07 -3.77 -5.66
C CYS A 51 -6.74 -4.02 -4.19
N ILE A 52 -6.45 -2.93 -3.47
CA ILE A 52 -6.16 -2.91 -2.04
C ILE A 52 -7.00 -1.82 -1.40
N PHE A 53 -7.67 -2.15 -0.31
CA PHE A 53 -8.51 -1.21 0.44
C PHE A 53 -8.32 -1.42 1.95
N GLN A 54 -8.36 -0.35 2.74
CA GLN A 54 -8.41 -0.45 4.20
C GLN A 54 -9.78 0.01 4.67
N ASP A 55 -10.48 -0.84 5.41
CA ASP A 55 -11.78 -0.45 5.97
C ASP A 55 -11.65 0.45 7.20
N SER A 56 -12.75 1.06 7.59
CA SER A 56 -12.88 1.92 8.78
C SER A 56 -12.55 1.21 10.10
N LYS A 57 -12.51 -0.13 10.10
CA LYS A 57 -12.19 -0.98 11.25
C LYS A 57 -10.71 -1.35 11.29
N GLY A 58 -9.94 -0.98 10.27
CA GLY A 58 -8.50 -1.17 10.16
C GLY A 58 -8.08 -2.46 9.46
N PHE A 59 -9.01 -3.29 8.99
CA PHE A 59 -8.67 -4.48 8.22
C PHE A 59 -8.23 -4.10 6.81
N MET A 60 -7.22 -4.81 6.31
CA MET A 60 -6.78 -4.69 4.93
C MET A 60 -7.55 -5.68 4.06
N TRP A 61 -8.04 -5.21 2.92
CA TRP A 61 -8.77 -5.98 1.95
C TRP A 61 -8.00 -6.03 0.64
N PHE A 62 -7.91 -7.21 0.06
CA PHE A 62 -7.21 -7.46 -1.20
C PHE A 62 -8.14 -8.18 -2.17
N GLY A 63 -8.45 -7.49 -3.26
CA GLY A 63 -9.13 -8.10 -4.40
C GLY A 63 -8.11 -8.78 -5.30
N THR A 64 -8.34 -10.06 -5.57
CA THR A 64 -7.48 -10.87 -6.44
C THR A 64 -8.26 -11.40 -7.63
N TRP A 65 -7.55 -12.07 -8.54
CA TRP A 65 -8.18 -12.83 -9.62
C TRP A 65 -8.86 -14.12 -9.15
N ASN A 66 -8.70 -14.48 -7.87
CA ASN A 66 -9.33 -15.65 -7.28
C ASN A 66 -9.92 -15.37 -5.90
N GLY A 67 -10.70 -14.31 -5.78
CA GLY A 67 -11.51 -14.00 -4.59
C GLY A 67 -11.05 -12.77 -3.82
N LEU A 68 -11.83 -12.46 -2.80
CA LEU A 68 -11.61 -11.34 -1.88
C LEU A 68 -10.89 -11.85 -0.63
N ASN A 69 -9.93 -11.09 -0.13
CA ASN A 69 -9.14 -11.46 1.06
C ASN A 69 -9.21 -10.36 2.10
N ARG A 70 -9.46 -10.71 3.36
CA ARG A 70 -9.35 -9.79 4.51
C ARG A 70 -8.15 -10.19 5.36
N PHE A 71 -7.30 -9.23 5.71
CA PHE A 71 -6.11 -9.42 6.52
C PHE A 71 -6.21 -8.58 7.79
N ASP A 72 -5.97 -9.23 8.93
CA ASP A 72 -6.01 -8.63 10.27
C ASP A 72 -4.64 -8.17 10.80
N GLY A 73 -3.60 -8.30 9.98
CA GLY A 73 -2.20 -8.06 10.37
C GLY A 73 -1.42 -9.34 10.67
N TYR A 74 -2.10 -10.47 10.83
CA TYR A 74 -1.51 -11.78 11.16
C TYR A 74 -1.94 -12.87 10.18
N THR A 75 -3.22 -12.91 9.82
CA THR A 75 -3.82 -13.98 9.03
C THR A 75 -4.77 -13.45 7.95
N PHE A 76 -4.87 -14.20 6.85
CA PHE A 76 -5.83 -13.94 5.79
C PHE A 76 -7.10 -14.78 6.00
N ARG A 77 -8.25 -14.12 5.85
CA ARG A 77 -9.55 -14.77 5.63
C ARG A 77 -9.92 -14.62 4.16
N THR A 78 -10.12 -15.74 3.47
CA THR A 78 -10.41 -15.76 2.03
C THR A 78 -11.90 -15.98 1.76
N PHE A 79 -12.43 -15.22 0.81
CA PHE A 79 -13.79 -15.32 0.31
C PHE A 79 -13.73 -15.68 -1.18
N THR A 80 -13.68 -16.97 -1.46
CA THR A 80 -13.78 -17.50 -2.83
C THR A 80 -15.23 -17.86 -3.14
N PRO A 81 -15.71 -17.72 -4.39
CA PRO A 81 -16.97 -18.29 -4.85
C PRO A 81 -17.05 -19.78 -4.53
N GLY A 82 -18.22 -20.24 -4.12
CA GLY A 82 -18.47 -21.61 -3.69
C GLY A 82 -19.96 -21.88 -3.60
N GLU A 83 -20.36 -23.15 -3.55
CA GLU A 83 -21.71 -23.62 -3.89
C GLU A 83 -22.88 -23.04 -3.05
N LYS A 84 -22.60 -22.36 -1.93
CA LYS A 84 -23.62 -21.76 -1.06
C LYS A 84 -23.88 -20.29 -1.42
N LYS A 85 -24.92 -20.07 -2.23
CA LYS A 85 -25.49 -18.74 -2.53
C LYS A 85 -25.63 -17.90 -1.24
N GLY A 86 -25.19 -16.64 -1.31
CA GLY A 86 -25.34 -15.64 -0.24
C GLY A 86 -24.19 -15.55 0.76
N GLN A 87 -23.26 -16.50 0.82
CA GLN A 87 -22.11 -16.40 1.74
C GLN A 87 -20.83 -15.89 1.09
N ARG A 88 -20.81 -15.72 -0.24
CA ARG A 88 -19.60 -15.51 -1.03
C ARG A 88 -19.86 -14.54 -2.20
N PRO A 89 -18.81 -13.86 -2.72
CA PRO A 89 -18.92 -13.03 -3.92
C PRO A 89 -19.42 -13.82 -5.12
N GLY A 90 -20.17 -13.16 -6.02
CA GLY A 90 -20.69 -13.75 -7.25
C GLY A 90 -19.62 -14.16 -8.27
N SER A 91 -18.45 -13.49 -8.26
CA SER A 91 -17.32 -13.76 -9.15
C SER A 91 -16.02 -13.97 -8.40
N ILE A 92 -15.06 -14.65 -9.04
CA ILE A 92 -13.69 -14.79 -8.54
C ILE A 92 -12.84 -13.53 -8.78
N PHE A 93 -13.18 -12.70 -9.77
CA PHE A 93 -12.39 -11.53 -10.14
C PHE A 93 -12.87 -10.29 -9.39
N ILE A 94 -12.04 -9.78 -8.49
CA ILE A 94 -12.33 -8.58 -7.70
C ILE A 94 -11.52 -7.40 -8.25
N HIS A 95 -12.21 -6.40 -8.80
CA HIS A 95 -11.58 -5.25 -9.44
C HIS A 95 -11.49 -4.02 -8.54
N ASP A 96 -12.46 -3.82 -7.66
CA ASP A 96 -12.50 -2.64 -6.79
C ASP A 96 -13.26 -2.91 -5.49
N ILE A 97 -12.96 -2.11 -4.46
CA ILE A 97 -13.56 -2.20 -3.13
C ILE A 97 -13.79 -0.78 -2.60
N ALA A 98 -15.01 -0.51 -2.16
CA ALA A 98 -15.38 0.71 -1.46
C ALA A 98 -16.20 0.41 -0.20
N GLU A 99 -16.14 1.28 0.80
CA GLU A 99 -16.95 1.17 2.02
C GLU A 99 -18.04 2.25 2.02
N ASP A 100 -19.25 1.88 2.40
CA ASP A 100 -20.35 2.83 2.62
C ASP A 100 -20.36 3.42 4.04
N PRO A 101 -21.14 4.49 4.30
CA PRO A 101 -21.22 5.10 5.63
C PRO A 101 -21.75 4.17 6.74
N TYR A 102 -22.34 3.02 6.39
CA TYR A 102 -22.81 2.02 7.35
C TYR A 102 -21.75 0.94 7.62
N GLY A 103 -20.58 1.02 6.96
CA GLY A 103 -19.47 0.10 7.12
C GLY A 103 -19.61 -1.21 6.33
N ASN A 104 -20.51 -1.27 5.34
CA ASN A 104 -20.58 -2.39 4.41
C ASN A 104 -19.63 -2.16 3.23
N LEU A 105 -19.13 -3.25 2.66
CA LEU A 105 -18.21 -3.18 1.53
C LEU A 105 -18.92 -3.44 0.22
N TRP A 106 -18.76 -2.53 -0.72
CA TRP A 106 -19.16 -2.62 -2.10
C TRP A 106 -17.99 -3.14 -2.91
N ILE A 107 -18.17 -4.27 -3.56
CA ILE A 107 -17.12 -5.02 -4.24
C ILE A 107 -17.49 -5.13 -5.71
N GLY A 108 -16.70 -4.45 -6.55
CA GLY A 108 -16.80 -4.53 -8.00
C GLY A 108 -16.20 -5.85 -8.50
N THR A 109 -17.00 -6.63 -9.19
CA THR A 109 -16.59 -7.90 -9.79
C THR A 109 -16.86 -7.93 -11.28
N ALA A 110 -16.22 -8.86 -12.00
CA ALA A 110 -16.46 -9.05 -13.44
C ALA A 110 -17.95 -9.28 -13.77
N ASP A 111 -18.70 -9.91 -12.86
CA ASP A 111 -20.11 -10.29 -13.07
C ASP A 111 -21.11 -9.31 -12.42
N GLY A 112 -20.64 -8.14 -11.96
CA GLY A 112 -21.48 -7.11 -11.35
C GLY A 112 -21.03 -6.69 -9.96
N LEU A 113 -21.99 -6.26 -9.13
CA LEU A 113 -21.71 -5.61 -7.85
C LEU A 113 -22.11 -6.49 -6.67
N ASN A 114 -21.20 -6.67 -5.72
CA ASN A 114 -21.45 -7.43 -4.50
C ASN A 114 -21.40 -6.50 -3.30
N VAL A 115 -22.28 -6.71 -2.32
CA VAL A 115 -22.24 -5.99 -1.04
C VAL A 115 -21.97 -6.99 0.08
N TYR A 116 -20.83 -6.86 0.74
CA TYR A 116 -20.52 -7.57 1.98
C TYR A 116 -21.11 -6.81 3.16
N LEU A 117 -22.17 -7.37 3.72
CA LEU A 117 -22.80 -6.84 4.91
C LEU A 117 -22.02 -7.29 6.15
N TYR A 118 -21.38 -6.34 6.80
CA TYR A 118 -20.39 -6.62 7.84
C TYR A 118 -21.02 -7.32 9.06
N GLU A 119 -22.15 -6.81 9.53
CA GLU A 119 -22.87 -7.31 10.71
C GLU A 119 -23.43 -8.73 10.52
N GLN A 120 -23.79 -9.08 9.29
CA GLN A 120 -24.37 -10.39 8.97
C GLN A 120 -23.35 -11.38 8.41
N ASP A 121 -22.10 -10.96 8.21
CA ASP A 121 -21.04 -11.76 7.57
C ASP A 121 -21.51 -12.42 6.27
N ARG A 122 -22.21 -11.64 5.42
CA ARG A 122 -22.97 -12.15 4.27
C ARG A 122 -22.82 -11.27 3.04
N PHE A 123 -22.91 -11.87 1.85
CA PHE A 123 -22.89 -11.15 0.59
C PHE A 123 -24.29 -11.03 -0.04
N ILE A 124 -24.60 -9.87 -0.58
CA ILE A 124 -25.72 -9.64 -1.51
C ILE A 124 -25.14 -9.40 -2.90
N LEU A 125 -25.66 -10.11 -3.90
CA LEU A 125 -25.29 -9.91 -5.30
C LEU A 125 -26.34 -9.04 -5.99
N TYR A 126 -25.87 -8.00 -6.67
CA TYR A 126 -26.63 -7.19 -7.61
C TYR A 126 -26.08 -7.48 -9.01
N SER A 127 -26.73 -8.41 -9.71
CA SER A 127 -26.47 -8.70 -11.12
C SER A 127 -27.47 -7.97 -12.00
N HIS A 128 -27.02 -7.49 -13.16
CA HIS A 128 -27.92 -7.04 -14.21
C HIS A 128 -28.30 -8.27 -15.03
N GLU A 129 -29.58 -8.68 -15.01
CA GLU A 129 -30.12 -9.65 -15.98
C GLU A 129 -30.19 -9.05 -17.39
#